data_AF-A0A922FN20-F1
#
_entry.id   AF-A0A922FN20-F1
#
_cell.length_a   1.000
_cell.length_b   1.000
_cell.length_c   1.000
_cell.angle_alpha   90.00
_cell.angle_beta   90.00
_cell.angle_gamma   90.00
#
_symmetry.space_group_name_H-M   'P 1'
#
loop_
_entity.id
_entity.type
_entity.pdbx_description
1 polymer ?
#
loop_
_entity_poly.entity_id
_entity_poly.type
_entity_poly.pdbx_seq_one_letter_code
_entity_poly.pdbx_strand_id
1 'polypeptide(L)'
;MEPEDSPSRPLIDEIHSNGDIEGPSRSKRPIIRSGEQLDVEAYASLYQGRTKIMRLLFIADHCEGNPGMRLEALRMAYEEIKKGENTQLFREVVQKIDPKMGLNYGMDSAWCEMVDRRAEQKKEKLENELNAYRTNLIKESIRMGYNDFGDFYYAHGALGDAFKSYVRTRDYCTTSKHIIHMCMSAILVSIEMGQFTHVTNYVGKAEQSSEALDPITASKLRCAAGLAHLEAKKYKLAARKFLEAGPELASHYNEVIASQDVATYGGLCALASFDRTELKHKVIDNDNFRNFLELVPEVRELINDFYSRLELTHTTKFCMHVMQIKEMQLSSEFYRQAVNLIAMFGQCC
;
A
#
# COMPACT_ATOMS: atom_id res chain seq x y z
N MET A 1 -69.32 31.24 20.90
CA MET A 1 -69.38 29.92 20.23
C MET A 1 -68.01 29.30 20.38
N GLU A 2 -67.87 28.48 21.42
CA GLU A 2 -66.88 27.41 21.55
C GLU A 2 -67.68 26.08 21.43
N PRO A 3 -67.09 24.86 21.30
CA PRO A 3 -65.72 24.46 20.96
C PRO A 3 -65.68 23.24 19.96
N GLU A 4 -64.49 22.61 19.84
CA GLU A 4 -64.19 21.17 19.59
C GLU A 4 -64.07 20.57 18.17
N ASP A 5 -62.82 20.23 17.83
CA ASP A 5 -62.20 18.88 17.77
C ASP A 5 -62.85 17.69 17.00
N SER A 6 -62.10 17.20 15.99
CA SER A 6 -61.93 15.82 15.43
C SER A 6 -63.15 14.97 14.99
N PRO A 7 -63.08 14.17 13.88
CA PRO A 7 -62.52 12.80 13.97
C PRO A 7 -61.97 12.08 12.68
N SER A 8 -61.02 11.16 12.90
CA SER A 8 -60.91 9.75 12.42
C SER A 8 -60.95 9.32 10.91
N ARG A 9 -59.82 8.71 10.45
CA ARG A 9 -59.57 7.37 9.81
C ARG A 9 -60.54 6.80 8.72
N PRO A 10 -60.21 5.73 7.95
CA PRO A 10 -58.94 5.05 7.63
C PRO A 10 -58.72 4.86 6.09
N LEU A 11 -57.56 4.35 5.66
CA LEU A 11 -57.45 3.62 4.38
C LEU A 11 -56.55 2.40 4.59
N ILE A 12 -57.18 1.24 4.42
CA ILE A 12 -56.61 -0.10 4.41
C ILE A 12 -57.01 -0.73 3.05
N ASP A 13 -56.16 -1.67 2.62
CA ASP A 13 -56.23 -2.63 1.51
C ASP A 13 -55.55 -2.20 0.19
N GLU A 14 -54.32 -2.68 -0.09
CA GLU A 14 -53.96 -4.04 -0.60
C GLU A 14 -54.11 -4.06 -2.14
N ILE A 15 -53.17 -4.43 -3.02
CA ILE A 15 -52.00 -5.32 -3.07
C ILE A 15 -51.13 -4.82 -4.25
N HIS A 16 -49.85 -5.19 -4.32
CA HIS A 16 -49.19 -5.81 -5.48
C HIS A 16 -47.70 -5.99 -5.17
N SER A 17 -47.34 -7.27 -5.11
CA SER A 17 -46.04 -7.85 -4.82
C SER A 17 -45.00 -7.56 -5.91
N ASN A 18 -43.74 -7.35 -5.51
CA ASN A 18 -42.58 -8.20 -5.84
C ASN A 18 -41.25 -7.42 -5.88
N GLY A 19 -40.27 -7.96 -5.16
CA GLY A 19 -38.92 -8.15 -5.72
C GLY A 19 -37.85 -7.18 -5.24
N ASP A 20 -37.28 -7.47 -4.07
CA ASP A 20 -35.92 -7.08 -3.74
C ASP A 20 -34.94 -7.59 -4.81
N ILE A 21 -34.15 -6.67 -5.38
CA ILE A 21 -32.87 -6.99 -6.00
C ILE A 21 -31.83 -6.03 -5.40
N GLU A 22 -31.36 -6.36 -4.21
CA GLU A 22 -30.06 -5.89 -3.75
C GLU A 22 -28.99 -6.52 -4.65
N GLY A 23 -28.27 -5.69 -5.40
CA GLY A 23 -27.11 -6.12 -6.18
C GLY A 23 -25.97 -6.58 -5.26
N PRO A 24 -25.15 -7.57 -5.67
CA PRO A 24 -24.14 -8.12 -4.79
C PRO A 24 -23.01 -7.10 -4.54
N SER A 25 -22.72 -6.89 -3.25
CA SER A 25 -21.56 -6.18 -2.74
C SER A 25 -20.27 -6.65 -3.44
N ARG A 26 -19.60 -5.71 -4.12
CA ARG A 26 -18.34 -5.90 -4.86
C ARG A 26 -17.12 -6.25 -3.98
N SER A 27 -17.29 -6.49 -2.68
CA SER A 27 -16.22 -6.45 -1.67
C SER A 27 -15.63 -7.80 -1.25
N LYS A 28 -16.00 -8.95 -1.85
CA LYS A 28 -15.57 -10.27 -1.35
C LYS A 28 -15.16 -11.26 -2.44
N ARG A 29 -14.30 -10.86 -3.39
CA ARG A 29 -13.63 -11.85 -4.25
C ARG A 29 -12.39 -12.38 -3.51
N PRO A 30 -12.26 -13.70 -3.29
CA PRO A 30 -11.07 -14.25 -2.65
C PRO A 30 -9.86 -14.05 -3.56
N ILE A 31 -8.75 -13.59 -3.00
CA ILE A 31 -7.48 -13.36 -3.71
C ILE A 31 -6.92 -14.67 -4.28
N ILE A 32 -7.31 -15.80 -3.68
CA ILE A 32 -6.96 -17.16 -4.07
C ILE A 32 -8.23 -17.87 -4.56
N ARG A 33 -8.27 -18.29 -5.83
CA ARG A 33 -9.31 -19.19 -6.34
C ARG A 33 -8.89 -20.63 -6.07
N SER A 34 -9.81 -21.49 -5.64
CA SER A 34 -9.54 -22.90 -5.35
C SER A 34 -8.84 -23.57 -6.55
N GLY A 35 -7.55 -23.90 -6.37
CA GLY A 35 -6.63 -24.29 -7.44
C GLY A 35 -5.59 -23.21 -7.77
N GLU A 36 -4.68 -22.91 -6.82
CA GLU A 36 -3.35 -22.30 -6.97
C GLU A 36 -3.13 -21.02 -7.82
N GLN A 37 -4.17 -20.36 -8.35
CA GLN A 37 -3.99 -19.16 -9.18
C GLN A 37 -4.36 -17.87 -8.43
N LEU A 38 -3.39 -16.96 -8.35
CA LEU A 38 -3.55 -15.58 -7.85
C LEU A 38 -4.51 -14.80 -8.76
N ASP A 39 -5.54 -14.20 -8.17
CA ASP A 39 -6.40 -13.25 -8.88
C ASP A 39 -5.74 -11.87 -8.92
N VAL A 40 -5.12 -11.53 -10.07
CA VAL A 40 -4.38 -10.27 -10.26
C VAL A 40 -5.28 -9.05 -10.08
N GLU A 41 -6.55 -9.13 -10.52
CA GLU A 41 -7.51 -8.04 -10.39
C GLU A 41 -7.82 -7.77 -8.91
N ALA A 42 -8.15 -8.83 -8.17
CA ALA A 42 -8.44 -8.74 -6.75
C ALA A 42 -7.22 -8.20 -5.97
N TYR A 43 -6.01 -8.70 -6.27
CA TYR A 43 -4.78 -8.23 -5.63
C TYR A 43 -4.48 -6.76 -5.93
N ALA A 44 -4.53 -6.35 -7.21
CA ALA A 44 -4.24 -4.97 -7.60
C ALA A 44 -5.28 -3.98 -7.07
N SER A 45 -6.51 -4.42 -6.80
CA SER A 45 -7.56 -3.58 -6.20
C SER A 45 -7.27 -3.15 -4.76
N LEU A 46 -6.36 -3.84 -4.07
CA LEU A 46 -5.93 -3.49 -2.71
C LEU A 46 -5.03 -2.26 -2.66
N TYR A 47 -4.48 -1.85 -3.80
CA TYR A 47 -3.45 -0.81 -3.88
C TYR A 47 -3.90 0.36 -4.75
N GLN A 48 -3.26 1.52 -4.52
CA GLN A 48 -3.51 2.73 -5.30
C GLN A 48 -2.21 3.44 -5.68
N GLY A 49 -2.27 4.31 -6.69
CA GLY A 49 -1.12 5.11 -7.10
C GLY A 49 0.05 4.28 -7.65
N ARG A 50 1.27 4.74 -7.39
CA ARG A 50 2.49 4.16 -7.96
C ARG A 50 2.75 2.72 -7.49
N THR A 51 2.53 2.41 -6.22
CA THR A 51 2.73 1.04 -5.68
C THR A 51 1.91 -0.01 -6.42
N LYS A 52 0.68 0.31 -6.85
CA LYS A 52 -0.16 -0.59 -7.67
C LYS A 52 0.51 -0.92 -9.00
N ILE A 53 1.00 0.09 -9.69
CA ILE A 53 1.70 -0.07 -10.99
C ILE A 53 2.96 -0.90 -10.80
N MET A 54 3.78 -0.57 -9.80
CA MET A 54 5.03 -1.29 -9.53
C MET A 54 4.79 -2.76 -9.17
N ARG A 55 3.74 -3.05 -8.39
CA ARG A 55 3.34 -4.43 -8.07
C ARG A 55 2.85 -5.22 -9.29
N LEU A 56 2.10 -4.58 -10.20
CA LEU A 56 1.65 -5.20 -11.45
C LEU A 56 2.81 -5.52 -12.39
N LEU A 57 3.70 -4.53 -12.62
CA LEU A 57 4.91 -4.73 -13.42
C LEU A 57 5.76 -5.85 -12.86
N PHE A 58 5.82 -5.92 -11.54
CA PHE A 58 6.54 -6.98 -10.92
C PHE A 58 5.91 -8.37 -11.18
N ILE A 59 4.60 -8.53 -10.97
CA ILE A 59 3.91 -9.80 -11.22
C ILE A 59 4.21 -10.25 -12.65
N ALA A 60 4.19 -9.32 -13.60
CA ALA A 60 4.55 -9.61 -14.99
C ALA A 60 5.99 -10.13 -15.17
N ASP A 61 6.95 -9.65 -14.37
CA ASP A 61 8.36 -10.03 -14.48
C ASP A 61 8.67 -11.39 -13.83
N HIS A 62 7.84 -11.86 -12.91
CA HIS A 62 8.14 -13.05 -12.09
C HIS A 62 7.20 -14.23 -12.30
N CYS A 63 6.28 -14.11 -13.24
CA CYS A 63 5.29 -15.14 -13.53
C CYS A 63 5.49 -15.75 -14.92
N GLU A 64 6.74 -16.11 -15.21
CA GLU A 64 7.16 -16.75 -16.47
C GLU A 64 6.40 -18.07 -16.73
N GLY A 65 6.08 -18.82 -15.67
CA GLY A 65 5.31 -20.07 -15.75
C GLY A 65 3.82 -19.90 -16.06
N ASN A 66 3.28 -18.67 -16.05
CA ASN A 66 1.88 -18.40 -16.38
C ASN A 66 1.74 -17.18 -17.31
N PRO A 67 1.84 -17.41 -18.65
CA PRO A 67 1.77 -16.32 -19.64
C PRO A 67 0.48 -15.51 -19.59
N GLY A 68 -0.65 -16.12 -19.21
CA GLY A 68 -1.93 -15.43 -19.09
C GLY A 68 -1.92 -14.42 -17.94
N MET A 69 -1.36 -14.80 -16.79
CA MET A 69 -1.23 -13.91 -15.64
C MET A 69 -0.25 -12.75 -15.89
N ARG A 70 0.87 -13.05 -16.55
CA ARG A 70 1.83 -12.03 -17.00
C ARG A 70 1.18 -11.00 -17.93
N LEU A 71 0.42 -11.48 -18.92
CA LEU A 71 -0.31 -10.62 -19.85
C LEU A 71 -1.33 -9.73 -19.12
N GLU A 72 -2.14 -10.32 -18.24
CA GLU A 72 -3.15 -9.56 -17.49
C GLU A 72 -2.50 -8.47 -16.61
N ALA A 73 -1.38 -8.78 -15.94
CA ALA A 73 -0.66 -7.81 -15.13
C ALA A 73 -0.10 -6.64 -15.96
N LEU A 74 0.48 -6.92 -17.14
CA LEU A 74 0.96 -5.87 -18.06
C LEU A 74 -0.18 -5.02 -18.61
N ARG A 75 -1.32 -5.63 -18.93
CA ARG A 75 -2.53 -4.94 -19.40
C ARG A 75 -3.04 -3.95 -18.37
N MET A 76 -3.19 -4.41 -17.13
CA MET A 76 -3.61 -3.58 -16.01
C MET A 76 -2.60 -2.47 -15.70
N ALA A 77 -1.29 -2.76 -15.78
CA ALA A 77 -0.25 -1.74 -15.58
C ALA A 77 -0.33 -0.64 -16.64
N TYR A 78 -0.49 -1.00 -17.92
CA TYR A 78 -0.67 -0.04 -19.03
C TYR A 78 -1.87 0.87 -18.79
N GLU A 79 -3.03 0.30 -18.45
CA GLU A 79 -4.27 1.05 -18.22
C GLU A 79 -4.15 1.98 -17.01
N GLU A 80 -3.48 1.54 -15.95
CA GLU A 80 -3.28 2.35 -14.75
C GLU A 80 -2.27 3.48 -15.00
N ILE A 81 -1.18 3.24 -15.74
CA ILE A 81 -0.20 4.26 -16.11
C ILE A 81 -0.85 5.36 -16.97
N LYS A 82 -1.74 5.00 -17.92
CA LYS A 82 -2.44 5.98 -18.76
C LYS A 82 -3.41 6.89 -18.00
N LYS A 83 -3.76 6.57 -16.76
CA LYS A 83 -4.52 7.47 -15.87
C LYS A 83 -3.65 8.56 -15.24
N GLY A 84 -2.32 8.39 -15.24
CA GLY A 84 -1.34 9.31 -14.65
C GLY A 84 -0.59 10.13 -15.69
N GLU A 85 0.53 10.72 -15.26
CA GLU A 85 1.38 11.62 -16.07
C GLU A 85 2.82 11.08 -16.23
N ASN A 86 3.07 9.82 -15.86
CA ASN A 86 4.41 9.22 -15.93
C ASN A 86 4.68 8.59 -17.31
N THR A 87 5.20 9.39 -18.24
CA THR A 87 5.52 8.94 -19.60
C THR A 87 6.70 7.96 -19.65
N GLN A 88 7.61 8.02 -18.67
CA GLN A 88 8.75 7.10 -18.60
C GLN A 88 8.30 5.67 -18.30
N LEU A 89 7.48 5.47 -17.26
CA LEU A 89 6.88 4.17 -16.96
C LEU A 89 6.04 3.64 -18.11
N PHE A 90 5.35 4.53 -18.83
CA PHE A 90 4.56 4.14 -20.00
C PHE A 90 5.45 3.55 -21.11
N ARG A 91 6.58 4.19 -21.41
CA ARG A 91 7.55 3.66 -22.38
C ARG A 91 8.09 2.31 -21.94
N GLU A 92 8.40 2.15 -20.65
CA GLU A 92 8.92 0.90 -20.08
C GLU A 92 7.91 -0.25 -20.15
N VAL A 93 6.63 -0.02 -19.79
CA VAL A 93 5.61 -1.09 -19.85
C VAL A 93 5.33 -1.51 -21.28
N VAL A 94 5.29 -0.56 -22.22
CA VAL A 94 5.06 -0.87 -23.65
C VAL A 94 6.19 -1.73 -24.21
N GLN A 95 7.44 -1.48 -23.82
CA GLN A 95 8.57 -2.32 -24.24
C GLN A 95 8.48 -3.76 -23.71
N LYS A 96 7.81 -3.98 -22.57
CA LYS A 96 7.60 -5.31 -21.99
C LYS A 96 6.45 -6.10 -22.63
N ILE A 97 5.54 -5.43 -23.34
CA ILE A 97 4.37 -6.05 -23.99
C ILE A 97 4.77 -6.59 -25.37
N ASP A 98 4.48 -7.87 -25.66
CA ASP A 98 4.79 -8.48 -26.97
C ASP A 98 3.90 -7.85 -28.07
N PRO A 99 4.50 -7.32 -29.16
CA PRO A 99 3.75 -6.78 -30.30
C PRO A 99 2.73 -7.76 -30.92
N LYS A 100 2.89 -9.07 -30.72
CA LYS A 100 1.98 -10.12 -31.21
C LYS A 100 0.63 -10.16 -30.48
N MET A 101 0.43 -9.37 -29.42
CA MET A 101 -0.82 -9.34 -28.63
C MET A 101 -2.03 -8.66 -29.31
N GLY A 102 -1.89 -8.14 -30.52
CA GLY A 102 -3.04 -7.75 -31.36
C GLY A 102 -3.88 -6.59 -30.81
N LEU A 103 -3.49 -5.37 -31.17
CA LEU A 103 -4.30 -4.15 -31.23
C LEU A 103 -5.01 -3.69 -29.93
N ASN A 104 -4.27 -2.91 -29.12
CA ASN A 104 -4.70 -1.69 -28.38
C ASN A 104 -3.67 -1.24 -27.31
N TYR A 105 -2.63 -2.04 -27.04
CA TYR A 105 -1.63 -1.78 -25.99
C TYR A 105 -0.23 -1.43 -26.54
N GLY A 106 -0.20 -0.71 -27.67
CA GLY A 106 1.04 -0.24 -28.29
C GLY A 106 1.52 1.11 -27.74
N MET A 107 2.68 1.55 -28.26
CA MET A 107 3.21 2.88 -27.99
C MET A 107 2.24 3.95 -28.48
N ASP A 108 1.83 4.83 -27.57
CA ASP A 108 1.01 6.00 -27.86
C ASP A 108 1.87 7.26 -27.80
N SER A 109 2.59 7.53 -28.89
CA SER A 109 3.50 8.68 -28.97
C SER A 109 2.77 10.02 -28.83
N ALA A 110 1.54 10.11 -29.35
CA ALA A 110 0.73 11.32 -29.26
C ALA A 110 0.33 11.63 -27.81
N TRP A 111 -0.03 10.60 -27.03
CA TRP A 111 -0.27 10.76 -25.60
C TRP A 111 1.00 11.19 -24.86
N CYS A 112 2.15 10.57 -25.12
CA CYS A 112 3.41 10.98 -24.49
C CYS A 112 3.76 12.44 -24.78
N GLU A 113 3.73 12.86 -26.04
CA GLU A 113 4.03 14.24 -26.44
C GLU A 113 3.05 15.23 -25.81
N MET A 114 1.76 14.88 -25.74
CA MET A 114 0.75 15.71 -25.09
C MET A 114 1.02 15.87 -23.58
N VAL A 115 1.34 14.78 -22.88
CA VAL A 115 1.64 14.79 -21.44
C VAL A 115 2.93 15.57 -21.18
N ASP A 116 4.00 15.29 -21.94
CA ASP A 116 5.30 15.97 -21.78
C ASP A 116 5.17 17.49 -22.05
N ARG A 117 4.40 17.90 -23.07
CA ARG A 117 4.13 19.32 -23.33
C ARG A 117 3.32 19.99 -22.21
N ARG A 118 2.33 19.29 -21.65
CA ARG A 118 1.54 19.79 -20.51
C ARG A 118 2.42 19.92 -19.27
N ALA A 119 3.32 18.96 -19.05
CA ALA A 119 4.25 18.95 -17.93
C ALA A 119 5.14 20.19 -17.96
N GLU A 120 5.70 20.55 -19.12
CA GLU A 120 6.57 21.73 -19.27
C GLU A 120 5.82 23.03 -18.96
N GLN A 121 4.61 23.19 -19.51
CA GLN A 121 3.77 24.36 -19.23
C GLN A 121 3.39 24.48 -17.74
N LYS A 122 3.05 23.35 -17.11
CA LYS A 122 2.71 23.29 -15.69
C LYS A 122 3.93 23.62 -14.83
N LYS A 123 5.11 23.13 -15.20
CA LYS A 123 6.37 23.42 -14.51
C LYS A 123 6.70 24.90 -14.55
N GLU A 124 6.66 25.54 -15.72
CA GLU A 124 6.90 26.99 -15.86
C GLU A 124 5.91 27.80 -15.00
N LYS A 125 4.64 27.40 -14.98
CA LYS A 125 3.62 28.03 -14.13
C LYS A 125 3.96 27.91 -12.64
N LEU A 126 4.31 26.71 -12.17
CA LEU A 126 4.69 26.48 -10.77
C LEU A 126 5.96 27.26 -10.40
N GLU A 127 6.92 27.40 -11.31
CA GLU A 127 8.14 28.19 -11.09
C GLU A 127 7.83 29.67 -10.91
N ASN A 128 6.96 30.23 -11.77
CA ASN A 128 6.51 31.61 -11.68
C ASN A 128 5.75 31.89 -10.38
N GLU A 129 4.83 31.00 -9.99
CA GLU A 129 4.07 31.11 -8.75
C GLU A 129 4.99 31.05 -7.51
N LEU A 130 5.89 30.06 -7.46
CA LEU A 130 6.83 29.92 -6.35
C LEU A 130 7.76 31.13 -6.23
N ASN A 131 8.23 31.67 -7.36
CA ASN A 131 9.07 32.88 -7.37
C ASN A 131 8.29 34.09 -6.83
N ALA A 132 7.03 34.26 -7.21
CA ALA A 132 6.18 35.31 -6.66
C ALA A 132 5.99 35.15 -5.14
N TYR A 133 5.72 33.94 -4.65
CA TYR A 133 5.59 33.68 -3.21
C TYR A 133 6.89 33.96 -2.44
N ARG A 134 8.04 33.64 -3.03
CA ARG A 134 9.35 33.93 -2.44
C ARG A 134 9.65 35.43 -2.39
N THR A 135 9.31 36.17 -3.44
CA THR A 135 9.43 37.65 -3.45
C THR A 135 8.54 38.29 -2.40
N ASN A 136 7.32 37.77 -2.22
CA ASN A 136 6.36 38.26 -1.23
C ASN A 136 6.62 37.76 0.20
N LEU A 137 7.57 36.82 0.38
CA LEU A 137 7.96 36.24 1.67
C LEU A 137 6.82 35.59 2.47
N ILE A 138 5.80 35.06 1.77
CA ILE A 138 4.65 34.40 2.41
C ILE A 138 5.00 32.93 2.69
N LYS A 139 5.41 32.62 3.92
CA LYS A 139 5.91 31.28 4.30
C LYS A 139 4.98 30.14 3.89
N GLU A 140 3.68 30.27 4.16
CA GLU A 140 2.72 29.20 3.85
C GLU A 140 2.56 28.99 2.34
N SER A 141 2.51 30.06 1.55
CA SER A 141 2.47 29.96 0.08
C SER A 141 3.76 29.36 -0.49
N ILE A 142 4.93 29.69 0.07
CA ILE A 142 6.20 29.07 -0.32
C ILE A 142 6.20 27.58 0.03
N ARG A 143 5.70 27.22 1.22
CA ARG A 143 5.57 25.82 1.66
C ARG A 143 4.68 25.02 0.71
N MET A 144 3.51 25.56 0.38
CA MET A 144 2.58 24.95 -0.58
C MET A 144 3.18 24.85 -1.97
N GLY A 145 3.85 25.89 -2.46
CA GLY A 145 4.52 25.84 -3.76
C GLY A 145 5.60 24.74 -3.85
N TYR A 146 6.42 24.54 -2.81
CA TYR A 146 7.35 23.41 -2.77
C TYR A 146 6.64 22.06 -2.67
N ASN A 147 5.50 21.99 -1.99
CA ASN A 147 4.68 20.78 -1.95
C ASN A 147 4.13 20.43 -3.35
N ASP A 148 3.60 21.42 -4.06
CA ASP A 148 3.07 21.28 -5.42
C ASP A 148 4.16 20.84 -6.41
N PHE A 149 5.40 21.33 -6.24
CA PHE A 149 6.56 20.79 -6.97
C PHE A 149 6.86 19.35 -6.62
N GLY A 150 6.76 18.98 -5.34
CA GLY A 150 6.89 17.60 -4.89
C GLY A 150 5.90 16.69 -5.59
N ASP A 151 4.62 17.06 -5.57
CA ASP A 151 3.52 16.33 -6.20
C ASP A 151 3.69 16.25 -7.72
N PHE A 152 4.11 17.36 -8.36
CA PHE A 152 4.43 17.40 -9.78
C PHE A 152 5.54 16.41 -10.14
N TYR A 153 6.69 16.46 -9.48
CA TYR A 153 7.80 15.57 -9.78
C TYR A 153 7.45 14.11 -9.48
N TYR A 154 6.70 13.84 -8.41
CA TYR A 154 6.24 12.50 -8.07
C TYR A 154 5.34 11.91 -9.16
N ALA A 155 4.37 12.69 -9.66
CA ALA A 155 3.45 12.28 -10.74
C ALA A 155 4.18 11.96 -12.06
N HIS A 156 5.28 12.66 -12.34
CA HIS A 156 6.10 12.46 -13.55
C HIS A 156 7.24 11.45 -13.36
N GLY A 157 7.36 10.83 -12.17
CA GLY A 157 8.36 9.80 -11.89
C GLY A 157 9.76 10.31 -11.53
N ALA A 158 9.94 11.62 -11.39
CA ALA A 158 11.19 12.25 -10.96
C ALA A 158 11.34 12.19 -9.42
N LEU A 159 11.42 10.99 -8.86
CA LEU A 159 11.36 10.76 -7.41
C LEU A 159 12.44 11.52 -6.62
N GLY A 160 13.66 11.62 -7.17
CA GLY A 160 14.75 12.35 -6.52
C GLY A 160 14.45 13.84 -6.34
N ASP A 161 13.83 14.48 -7.34
CA ASP A 161 13.46 15.89 -7.27
C ASP A 161 12.18 16.11 -6.46
N ALA A 162 11.24 15.16 -6.49
CA ALA A 162 10.09 15.14 -5.59
C ALA A 162 10.53 15.16 -4.12
N PHE A 163 11.48 14.27 -3.75
CA PHE A 163 12.03 14.21 -2.40
C PHE A 163 12.69 15.53 -1.99
N LYS A 164 13.52 16.13 -2.86
CA LYS A 164 14.15 17.43 -2.59
C LYS A 164 13.10 18.51 -2.34
N SER A 165 12.06 18.58 -3.17
CA SER A 165 10.98 19.57 -3.05
C SER A 165 10.20 19.41 -1.75
N TYR A 166 9.80 18.18 -1.39
CA TYR A 166 9.12 17.94 -0.11
C TYR A 166 10.01 18.31 1.08
N VAL A 167 11.28 17.89 1.10
CA VAL A 167 12.17 18.21 2.23
C VAL A 167 12.46 19.71 2.33
N ARG A 168 12.40 20.44 1.21
CA ARG A 168 12.58 21.90 1.19
C ARG A 168 11.46 22.64 1.92
N THR A 169 10.27 22.05 2.07
CA THR A 169 9.17 22.66 2.83
C THR A 169 9.54 22.86 4.31
N ARG A 170 10.52 22.11 4.83
CA ARG A 170 10.98 22.14 6.23
C ARG A 170 11.22 23.56 6.74
N ASP A 171 11.88 24.38 5.94
CA ASP A 171 12.31 25.74 6.33
C ASP A 171 11.10 26.70 6.43
N TYR A 172 9.93 26.28 5.97
CA TYR A 172 8.69 27.03 5.94
C TYR A 172 7.57 26.39 6.80
N CYS A 173 7.84 25.28 7.48
CA CYS A 173 6.91 24.68 8.42
C CYS A 173 6.77 25.56 9.68
N THR A 174 5.52 25.84 10.07
CA THR A 174 5.17 26.67 11.24
C THR A 174 4.38 25.91 12.31
N THR A 175 3.87 24.73 11.97
CA THR A 175 3.07 23.86 12.85
C THR A 175 3.61 22.43 12.84
N SER A 176 3.30 21.66 13.87
CA SER A 176 3.62 20.22 13.93
C SER A 176 2.98 19.46 12.77
N LYS A 177 1.74 19.82 12.39
CA LYS A 177 1.04 19.25 11.22
C LYS A 177 1.81 19.44 9.92
N HIS A 178 2.45 20.61 9.71
CA HIS A 178 3.29 20.83 8.53
C HIS A 178 4.51 19.90 8.52
N ILE A 179 5.14 19.69 9.68
CA ILE A 179 6.29 18.80 9.82
C ILE A 179 5.88 17.35 9.55
N ILE A 180 4.77 16.90 10.13
CA ILE A 180 4.24 15.54 9.94
C ILE A 180 3.91 15.32 8.45
N HIS A 181 3.20 16.25 7.80
CA HIS A 181 2.87 16.15 6.37
C HIS A 181 4.13 16.01 5.49
N MET A 182 5.15 16.84 5.74
CA MET A 182 6.43 16.74 5.07
C MET A 182 7.10 15.38 5.31
N CYS A 183 7.10 14.87 6.55
CA CYS A 183 7.69 13.58 6.86
C CYS A 183 6.95 12.44 6.14
N MET A 184 5.62 12.47 6.10
CA MET A 184 4.82 11.48 5.38
C MET A 184 5.11 11.48 3.88
N SER A 185 5.24 12.66 3.27
CA SER A 185 5.59 12.81 1.85
C SER A 185 7.01 12.30 1.58
N ALA A 186 7.98 12.64 2.44
CA ALA A 186 9.35 12.16 2.35
C ALA A 186 9.45 10.64 2.54
N ILE A 187 8.65 10.06 3.44
CA ILE A 187 8.55 8.61 3.65
C ILE A 187 8.04 7.93 2.38
N LEU A 188 6.92 8.39 1.81
CA LEU A 188 6.33 7.83 0.59
C LEU A 188 7.36 7.76 -0.54
N VAL A 189 8.03 8.88 -0.84
CA VAL A 189 9.02 8.93 -1.92
C VAL A 189 10.26 8.09 -1.58
N SER A 190 10.69 8.07 -0.31
CA SER A 190 11.85 7.25 0.11
C SER A 190 11.59 5.76 -0.02
N ILE A 191 10.36 5.31 0.29
CA ILE A 191 9.89 3.95 0.03
C ILE A 191 10.02 3.68 -1.47
N GLU A 192 9.39 4.48 -2.32
CA GLU A 192 9.44 4.29 -3.79
C GLU A 192 10.87 4.31 -4.39
N MET A 193 11.81 5.00 -3.75
CA MET A 193 13.24 5.02 -4.14
C MET A 193 14.06 3.87 -3.54
N GLY A 194 13.49 3.04 -2.66
CA GLY A 194 14.20 1.98 -1.93
C GLY A 194 15.17 2.48 -0.84
N GLN A 195 15.04 3.73 -0.38
CA GLN A 195 15.95 4.37 0.56
C GLN A 195 15.42 4.27 2.01
N PHE A 196 15.42 3.07 2.59
CA PHE A 196 14.82 2.81 3.90
C PHE A 196 15.55 3.45 5.10
N THR A 197 16.80 3.88 4.93
CA THR A 197 17.49 4.73 5.90
C THR A 197 16.78 6.08 6.06
N HIS A 198 16.33 6.69 4.95
CA HIS A 198 15.53 7.92 5.02
C HIS A 198 14.18 7.66 5.68
N VAL A 199 13.52 6.55 5.36
CA VAL A 199 12.24 6.16 5.98
C VAL A 199 12.37 6.13 7.50
N THR A 200 13.40 5.45 8.02
CA THR A 200 13.65 5.38 9.47
C THR A 200 13.85 6.77 10.08
N ASN A 201 14.62 7.64 9.42
CA ASN A 201 14.90 8.99 9.91
C ASN A 201 13.62 9.87 9.96
N TYR A 202 12.79 9.84 8.92
CA TYR A 202 11.57 10.64 8.87
C TYR A 202 10.45 10.08 9.75
N VAL A 203 10.38 8.76 9.94
CA VAL A 203 9.51 8.15 10.96
C VAL A 203 9.90 8.66 12.34
N GLY A 204 11.17 8.55 12.72
CA GLY A 204 11.64 9.01 14.03
C GLY A 204 11.40 10.52 14.24
N LYS A 205 11.55 11.32 13.18
CA LYS A 205 11.25 12.75 13.21
C LYS A 205 9.76 13.04 13.41
N ALA A 206 8.88 12.31 12.73
CA ALA A 206 7.44 12.49 12.87
C ALA A 206 6.94 12.07 14.27
N GLU A 207 7.47 10.98 14.81
CA GLU A 207 7.13 10.48 16.15
C GLU A 207 7.62 11.39 17.29
N GLN A 208 8.64 12.23 17.04
CA GLN A 208 9.15 13.22 18.00
C GLN A 208 8.31 14.51 18.05
N SER A 209 7.27 14.63 17.23
CA SER A 209 6.33 15.76 17.29
C SER A 209 5.70 15.87 18.68
N SER A 210 5.61 17.08 19.23
CA SER A 210 5.01 17.34 20.55
C SER A 210 3.48 17.23 20.57
N GLU A 211 2.83 17.29 19.41
CA GLU A 211 1.39 17.11 19.25
C GLU A 211 1.06 15.62 19.11
N ALA A 212 0.01 15.16 19.80
CA ALA A 212 -0.46 13.79 19.68
C ALA A 212 -0.82 13.48 18.22
N LEU A 213 -0.25 12.39 17.69
CA LEU A 213 -0.55 11.91 16.34
C LEU A 213 -1.98 11.37 16.32
N ASP A 214 -2.71 11.68 15.25
CA ASP A 214 -3.98 11.02 15.01
C ASP A 214 -3.76 9.51 14.79
N PRO A 215 -4.73 8.65 15.14
CA PRO A 215 -4.57 7.19 15.05
C PRO A 215 -4.16 6.69 13.66
N ILE A 216 -4.72 7.28 12.60
CA ILE A 216 -4.40 6.88 11.22
C ILE A 216 -2.94 7.18 10.91
N THR A 217 -2.47 8.41 11.18
CA THR A 217 -1.06 8.78 10.97
C THR A 217 -0.12 7.93 11.81
N ALA A 218 -0.46 7.66 13.08
CA ALA A 218 0.32 6.78 13.94
C ALA A 218 0.46 5.39 13.30
N SER A 219 -0.65 4.80 12.83
CA SER A 219 -0.68 3.51 12.15
C SER A 219 0.11 3.50 10.84
N LYS A 220 0.05 4.57 10.04
CA LYS A 220 0.89 4.72 8.84
C LYS A 220 2.40 4.71 9.19
N LEU A 221 2.79 5.45 10.22
CA LEU A 221 4.19 5.50 10.69
C LEU A 221 4.66 4.14 11.23
N ARG A 222 3.81 3.41 11.96
CA ARG A 222 4.11 2.03 12.39
C ARG A 222 4.34 1.11 11.20
N CYS A 223 3.51 1.19 10.17
CA CYS A 223 3.69 0.39 8.95
C CYS A 223 4.98 0.75 8.21
N ALA A 224 5.27 2.04 8.04
CA ALA A 224 6.51 2.51 7.40
C ALA A 224 7.76 2.06 8.17
N ALA A 225 7.73 2.12 9.51
CA ALA A 225 8.78 1.59 10.37
C ALA A 225 8.96 0.08 10.23
N GLY A 226 7.83 -0.65 10.18
CA GLY A 226 7.81 -2.10 9.96
C GLY A 226 8.47 -2.48 8.64
N LEU A 227 8.13 -1.79 7.55
CA LEU A 227 8.75 -1.97 6.24
C LEU A 227 10.26 -1.70 6.26
N ALA A 228 10.69 -0.60 6.89
CA ALA A 228 12.11 -0.28 7.01
C ALA A 228 12.89 -1.33 7.81
N HIS A 229 12.31 -1.89 8.87
CA HIS A 229 12.91 -2.98 9.62
C HIS A 229 12.92 -4.30 8.87
N LEU A 230 11.89 -4.58 8.07
CA LEU A 230 11.81 -5.77 7.23
C LEU A 230 12.94 -5.77 6.20
N GLU A 231 13.13 -4.65 5.49
CA GLU A 231 14.24 -4.46 4.54
C GLU A 231 15.62 -4.48 5.19
N ALA A 232 15.72 -4.01 6.45
CA ALA A 232 16.94 -4.15 7.23
C ALA A 232 17.17 -5.56 7.79
N LYS A 233 16.33 -6.55 7.44
CA LYS A 233 16.35 -7.93 7.93
C LYS A 233 16.17 -8.07 9.46
N LYS A 234 15.57 -7.06 10.10
CA LYS A 234 15.32 -7.02 11.55
C LYS A 234 13.90 -7.51 11.86
N TYR A 235 13.62 -8.78 11.58
CA TYR A 235 12.26 -9.35 11.62
C TYR A 235 11.55 -9.19 12.96
N LYS A 236 12.28 -9.32 14.07
CA LYS A 236 11.70 -9.11 15.41
C LYS A 236 11.20 -7.68 15.63
N LEU A 237 11.92 -6.68 15.11
CA LEU A 237 11.49 -5.29 15.19
C LEU A 237 10.37 -4.99 14.19
N ALA A 238 10.45 -5.55 12.98
CA ALA A 238 9.41 -5.44 11.96
C ALA A 238 8.07 -5.99 12.48
N ALA A 239 8.08 -7.19 13.06
CA ALA A 239 6.91 -7.80 13.68
C ALA A 239 6.28 -6.87 14.73
N ARG A 240 7.07 -6.36 15.67
CA ARG A 240 6.58 -5.44 16.72
C ARG A 240 5.89 -4.21 16.11
N LYS A 241 6.50 -3.61 15.07
CA LYS A 241 5.92 -2.44 14.40
C LYS A 241 4.63 -2.74 13.66
N PHE A 242 4.52 -3.86 12.96
CA PHE A 242 3.25 -4.25 12.33
C PHE A 242 2.15 -4.60 13.34
N LEU A 243 2.49 -5.24 14.47
CA LEU A 243 1.55 -5.58 15.54
C LEU A 243 1.06 -4.34 16.34
N GLU A 244 1.82 -3.24 16.30
CA GLU A 244 1.47 -1.94 16.88
C GLU A 244 0.55 -1.10 15.98
N ALA A 245 0.36 -1.48 14.71
CA ALA A 245 -0.58 -0.81 13.82
C ALA A 245 -2.02 -1.10 14.25
N GLY A 246 -2.85 -0.06 14.27
CA GLY A 246 -4.26 -0.17 14.62
C GLY A 246 -5.17 -0.40 13.40
N PRO A 247 -6.36 -0.99 13.61
CA PRO A 247 -7.30 -1.33 12.53
C PRO A 247 -7.85 -0.11 11.77
N GLU A 248 -7.72 1.10 12.33
CA GLU A 248 -8.05 2.36 11.67
C GLU A 248 -7.23 2.62 10.39
N LEU A 249 -6.14 1.88 10.16
CA LEU A 249 -5.36 1.94 8.93
C LEU A 249 -6.23 1.66 7.70
N ALA A 250 -7.10 0.64 7.78
CA ALA A 250 -8.03 0.21 6.73
C ALA A 250 -7.44 0.33 5.29
N SER A 251 -8.00 1.24 4.48
CA SER A 251 -7.53 1.57 3.13
C SER A 251 -6.79 2.91 3.05
N HIS A 252 -6.55 3.58 4.18
CA HIS A 252 -5.98 4.92 4.23
C HIS A 252 -4.52 5.00 3.78
N TYR A 253 -3.82 3.85 3.68
CA TYR A 253 -2.40 3.79 3.33
C TYR A 253 -2.08 2.86 2.14
N ASN A 254 -3.08 2.56 1.32
CA ASN A 254 -2.98 1.66 0.17
C ASN A 254 -2.02 2.17 -0.93
N GLU A 255 -1.58 3.43 -0.84
CA GLU A 255 -0.48 3.99 -1.64
C GLU A 255 0.90 3.42 -1.26
N VAL A 256 1.00 2.71 -0.13
CA VAL A 256 2.22 2.04 0.36
C VAL A 256 1.96 0.57 0.66
N ILE A 257 0.95 0.26 1.49
CA ILE A 257 0.73 -1.08 2.06
C ILE A 257 -0.76 -1.32 2.33
N ALA A 258 -1.22 -2.55 2.04
CA ALA A 258 -2.58 -2.99 2.34
C ALA A 258 -2.70 -3.60 3.75
N SER A 259 -3.91 -3.65 4.31
CA SER A 259 -4.13 -4.30 5.61
C SER A 259 -3.78 -5.80 5.60
N GLN A 260 -3.96 -6.49 4.46
CA GLN A 260 -3.56 -7.89 4.25
C GLN A 260 -2.03 -8.07 4.31
N ASP A 261 -1.29 -7.09 3.81
CA ASP A 261 0.18 -7.07 3.88
C ASP A 261 0.64 -6.92 5.34
N VAL A 262 0.01 -6.04 6.12
CA VAL A 262 0.30 -5.88 7.56
C VAL A 262 0.09 -7.19 8.31
N ALA A 263 -1.03 -7.88 8.06
CA ALA A 263 -1.32 -9.20 8.63
C ALA A 263 -0.24 -10.22 8.28
N THR A 264 0.11 -10.29 6.98
CA THR A 264 1.05 -11.28 6.46
C THR A 264 2.47 -11.02 6.96
N TYR A 265 2.97 -9.78 6.90
CA TYR A 265 4.33 -9.46 7.33
C TYR A 265 4.46 -9.50 8.84
N GLY A 266 3.48 -8.95 9.57
CA GLY A 266 3.46 -9.04 11.03
C GLY A 266 3.44 -10.49 11.51
N GLY A 267 2.56 -11.32 10.94
CA GLY A 267 2.40 -12.73 11.31
C GLY A 267 3.63 -13.57 10.99
N LEU A 268 4.16 -13.48 9.76
CA LEU A 268 5.34 -14.26 9.37
C LEU A 268 6.61 -13.80 10.09
N CYS A 269 6.80 -12.49 10.28
CA CYS A 269 7.94 -12.00 11.05
C CYS A 269 7.86 -12.43 12.52
N ALA A 270 6.66 -12.42 13.12
CA ALA A 270 6.46 -12.90 14.48
C ALA A 270 6.78 -14.39 14.60
N LEU A 271 6.25 -15.23 13.69
CA LEU A 271 6.54 -16.67 13.67
C LEU A 271 8.03 -16.97 13.54
N ALA A 272 8.75 -16.19 12.73
CA ALA A 272 10.17 -16.40 12.50
C ALA A 272 11.07 -15.93 13.67
N SER A 273 10.57 -15.11 14.61
CA SER A 273 11.46 -14.38 15.54
C SER A 273 10.98 -14.25 17.00
N PHE A 274 9.72 -14.51 17.28
CA PHE A 274 9.17 -14.46 18.65
C PHE A 274 9.29 -15.81 19.33
N ASP A 275 9.52 -15.79 20.64
CA ASP A 275 9.34 -16.99 21.46
C ASP A 275 7.85 -17.29 21.70
N ARG A 276 7.55 -18.45 22.29
CA ARG A 276 6.18 -18.91 22.54
C ARG A 276 5.37 -17.90 23.39
N THR A 277 6.01 -17.25 24.36
CA THR A 277 5.35 -16.29 25.26
C THR A 277 5.03 -15.00 24.52
N GLU A 278 5.98 -14.48 23.75
CA GLU A 278 5.77 -13.32 22.88
C GLU A 278 4.69 -13.59 21.83
N LEU A 279 4.68 -14.77 21.20
CA LEU A 279 3.68 -15.12 20.19
C LEU A 279 2.27 -15.17 20.79
N LYS A 280 2.11 -15.75 21.98
CA LYS A 280 0.82 -15.74 22.69
C LYS A 280 0.38 -14.30 22.99
N HIS A 281 1.19 -13.57 23.73
CA HIS A 281 0.79 -12.29 24.31
C HIS A 281 0.70 -11.15 23.27
N LYS A 282 1.54 -11.17 22.23
CA LYS A 282 1.63 -10.06 21.25
C LYS A 282 0.88 -10.31 19.96
N VAL A 283 0.49 -11.56 19.67
CA VAL A 283 -0.17 -11.93 18.42
C VAL A 283 -1.52 -12.58 18.67
N ILE A 284 -1.58 -13.66 19.45
CA ILE A 284 -2.83 -14.42 19.68
C ILE A 284 -3.81 -13.63 20.57
N ASP A 285 -3.30 -13.08 21.66
CA ASP A 285 -4.07 -12.31 22.64
C ASP A 285 -4.20 -10.81 22.24
N ASN A 286 -3.66 -10.42 21.08
CA ASN A 286 -3.72 -9.04 20.60
C ASN A 286 -4.97 -8.80 19.76
N ASP A 287 -6.00 -8.21 20.37
CA ASP A 287 -7.28 -7.91 19.72
C ASP A 287 -7.13 -6.97 18.52
N ASN A 288 -6.22 -6.00 18.58
CA ASN A 288 -5.98 -5.09 17.45
C ASN A 288 -5.46 -5.87 16.25
N PHE A 289 -4.44 -6.71 16.44
CA PHE A 289 -3.85 -7.48 15.36
C PHE A 289 -4.76 -8.60 14.84
N ARG A 290 -5.68 -9.10 15.67
CA ARG A 290 -6.71 -10.07 15.26
C ARG A 290 -7.54 -9.55 14.09
N ASN A 291 -7.91 -8.26 14.09
CA ASN A 291 -8.64 -7.65 12.98
C ASN A 291 -7.91 -7.79 11.63
N PHE A 292 -6.58 -7.65 11.64
CA PHE A 292 -5.76 -7.86 10.43
C PHE A 292 -5.70 -9.33 10.05
N LEU A 293 -5.52 -10.24 11.01
CA LEU A 293 -5.46 -11.68 10.76
C LEU A 293 -6.78 -12.27 10.23
N GLU A 294 -7.92 -11.66 10.52
CA GLU A 294 -9.21 -12.04 9.93
C GLU A 294 -9.26 -11.81 8.42
N LEU A 295 -8.46 -10.88 7.89
CA LEU A 295 -8.37 -10.61 6.45
C LEU A 295 -7.55 -11.67 5.71
N VAL A 296 -6.70 -12.43 6.42
CA VAL A 296 -5.83 -13.48 5.86
C VAL A 296 -5.91 -14.74 6.74
N PRO A 297 -7.03 -15.49 6.66
CA PRO A 297 -7.27 -16.66 7.52
C PRO A 297 -6.14 -17.69 7.47
N GLU A 298 -5.46 -17.84 6.34
CA GLU A 298 -4.37 -18.78 6.14
C GLU A 298 -3.17 -18.46 7.04
N VAL A 299 -2.88 -17.16 7.25
CA VAL A 299 -1.81 -16.73 8.17
C VAL A 299 -2.23 -16.94 9.62
N ARG A 300 -3.50 -16.66 9.94
CA ARG A 300 -4.05 -16.89 11.28
C ARG A 300 -4.00 -18.37 11.66
N GLU A 301 -4.44 -19.25 10.77
CA GLU A 301 -4.39 -20.70 10.95
C GLU A 301 -2.96 -21.19 11.10
N LEU A 302 -2.03 -20.72 10.26
CA LEU A 302 -0.61 -21.02 10.38
C LEU A 302 -0.05 -20.67 11.77
N ILE A 303 -0.41 -19.51 12.31
CA ILE A 303 0.05 -19.07 13.64
C ILE A 303 -0.50 -19.97 14.74
N ASN A 304 -1.80 -20.29 14.68
CA ASN A 304 -2.45 -21.16 15.66
C ASN A 304 -1.92 -22.60 15.58
N ASP A 305 -1.67 -23.11 14.37
CA ASP A 305 -1.05 -24.41 14.14
C ASP A 305 0.36 -24.47 14.68
N PHE A 306 1.18 -23.44 14.43
CA PHE A 306 2.52 -23.36 14.98
C PHE A 306 2.50 -23.33 16.51
N TYR A 307 1.62 -22.51 17.10
CA TYR A 307 1.48 -22.40 18.54
C TYR A 307 0.98 -23.69 19.20
N SER A 308 -0.01 -24.38 18.61
CA SER A 308 -0.53 -25.65 19.14
C SER A 308 0.45 -26.82 18.95
N ARG A 309 1.10 -26.92 17.78
CA ARG A 309 2.04 -28.03 17.47
C ARG A 309 3.40 -27.91 18.16
N LEU A 310 3.75 -26.75 18.72
CA LEU A 310 4.93 -26.62 19.59
C LEU A 310 4.85 -27.44 20.90
N GLU A 311 3.73 -28.11 21.18
CA GLU A 311 3.64 -29.13 22.23
C GLU A 311 4.16 -30.52 21.78
N LEU A 312 4.40 -30.74 20.48
CA LEU A 312 4.92 -31.99 19.92
C LEU A 312 6.04 -31.69 18.92
N THR A 313 7.27 -32.00 19.31
CA THR A 313 8.52 -31.88 18.55
C THR A 313 8.38 -32.35 17.09
N HIS A 314 8.22 -31.44 16.10
CA HIS A 314 8.56 -31.62 14.66
C HIS A 314 8.31 -30.31 13.86
N THR A 315 9.11 -29.27 14.10
CA THR A 315 8.90 -27.90 13.56
C THR A 315 9.47 -27.66 12.15
N THR A 316 10.17 -28.59 11.51
CA THR A 316 10.94 -28.31 10.28
C THR A 316 10.21 -28.59 8.96
N LYS A 317 9.18 -29.44 8.92
CA LYS A 317 8.49 -29.81 7.65
C LYS A 317 7.29 -28.93 7.28
N PHE A 318 6.62 -28.30 8.25
CA PHE A 318 5.40 -27.52 7.99
C PHE A 318 5.69 -26.10 7.49
N CYS A 319 6.77 -25.46 7.98
CA CYS A 319 7.23 -24.17 7.45
C CYS A 319 7.65 -24.27 5.98
N MET A 320 8.30 -25.36 5.55
CA MET A 320 8.71 -25.49 4.15
C MET A 320 7.51 -25.60 3.20
N HIS A 321 6.48 -26.38 3.53
CA HIS A 321 5.34 -26.57 2.62
C HIS A 321 4.49 -25.30 2.45
N VAL A 322 4.35 -24.51 3.52
CA VAL A 322 3.62 -23.22 3.47
C VAL A 322 4.48 -22.12 2.82
N MET A 323 5.81 -22.19 2.92
CA MET A 323 6.71 -21.28 2.20
C MET A 323 6.77 -21.60 0.71
N GLN A 324 6.70 -22.87 0.31
CA GLN A 324 6.67 -23.29 -1.11
C GLN A 324 5.38 -22.88 -1.83
N ILE A 325 4.24 -22.86 -1.13
CA ILE A 325 2.97 -22.36 -1.67
C ILE A 325 2.96 -20.81 -1.78
N LYS A 326 3.78 -20.10 -0.99
CA LYS A 326 3.91 -18.63 -1.01
C LYS A 326 5.04 -18.09 -1.88
N GLU A 327 5.99 -18.93 -2.31
CA GLU A 327 7.08 -18.55 -3.24
C GLU A 327 6.55 -18.01 -4.59
N MET A 328 5.31 -18.33 -4.99
CA MET A 328 4.67 -17.75 -6.18
C MET A 328 4.00 -16.38 -5.97
N GLN A 329 3.76 -15.93 -4.73
CA GLN A 329 2.97 -14.71 -4.44
C GLN A 329 3.74 -13.57 -3.78
N LEU A 330 4.96 -13.82 -3.29
CA LEU A 330 5.79 -12.80 -2.60
C LEU A 330 6.95 -12.28 -3.43
N SER A 331 6.92 -12.55 -4.72
CA SER A 331 7.76 -11.81 -5.63
C SER A 331 7.10 -10.40 -5.72
N SER A 332 7.74 -9.40 -5.11
CA SER A 332 7.88 -8.03 -5.61
C SER A 332 9.37 -7.65 -5.57
N GLU A 333 9.86 -6.75 -6.40
CA GLU A 333 11.26 -6.31 -6.35
C GLU A 333 11.41 -5.25 -5.26
N PHE A 334 10.28 -4.98 -4.59
CA PHE A 334 10.11 -4.40 -3.27
C PHE A 334 10.11 -5.47 -2.13
N TYR A 335 9.99 -6.77 -2.48
CA TYR A 335 10.06 -8.02 -1.69
C TYR A 335 11.20 -8.96 -2.09
N ARG A 336 12.20 -8.53 -2.86
CA ARG A 336 13.34 -9.40 -3.23
C ARG A 336 14.12 -9.89 -1.99
N GLN A 337 13.86 -9.28 -0.83
CA GLN A 337 14.32 -9.70 0.49
C GLN A 337 13.34 -10.53 1.33
N ALA A 338 12.07 -10.70 0.96
CA ALA A 338 11.25 -11.76 1.57
C ALA A 338 11.80 -13.15 1.21
N VAL A 339 12.43 -13.29 0.03
CA VAL A 339 12.95 -14.55 -0.51
C VAL A 339 14.36 -14.91 0.02
N ASN A 340 15.18 -13.95 0.46
CA ASN A 340 16.44 -14.28 1.14
C ASN A 340 16.26 -14.77 2.60
N LEU A 341 15.05 -14.69 3.18
CA LEU A 341 14.76 -15.32 4.47
C LEU A 341 14.58 -16.83 4.37
N ILE A 342 14.05 -17.34 3.25
CA ILE A 342 13.97 -18.79 3.05
C ILE A 342 15.39 -19.36 2.88
N ALA A 343 16.31 -18.58 2.28
CA ALA A 343 17.69 -18.99 2.04
C ALA A 343 18.61 -19.02 3.29
N MET A 344 18.29 -18.34 4.41
CA MET A 344 19.16 -18.31 5.61
C MET A 344 18.84 -19.34 6.70
N PHE A 345 17.69 -20.04 6.64
CA PHE A 345 17.41 -21.12 7.60
C PHE A 345 18.19 -22.42 7.33
N GLY A 346 19.04 -22.43 6.29
CA GLY A 346 19.99 -23.50 5.99
C GLY A 346 21.36 -23.40 6.68
N GLN A 347 21.56 -22.52 7.67
CA GLN A 347 22.87 -22.42 8.37
C GLN A 347 22.81 -22.43 9.91
N CYS A 348 21.64 -22.62 10.53
CA CYS A 348 21.51 -22.92 11.96
C CYS A 348 20.49 -24.04 12.21
N CYS A 349 20.74 -25.19 11.58
CA CYS A 349 20.44 -26.53 12.08
C CYS A 349 21.61 -27.43 11.67
#